data_AF-A0A948Z5P1-F1
#
_entry.id   AF-A0A948Z5P1-F1
#
_cell.length_a   1.000
_cell.length_b   1.000
_cell.length_c   1.000
_cell.angle_alpha   90.00
_cell.angle_beta   90.00
_cell.angle_gamma   90.00
#
_symmetry.space_group_name_H-M   'P 1'
#
loop_
_entity.id
_entity.type
_entity.pdbx_description
1 polymer ?
#
loop_
_entity_poly.entity_id
_entity_poly.type
_entity_poly.pdbx_seq_one_letter_code
_entity_poly.pdbx_strand_id
1 'polypeptide(L)'
;MLKKDGLLIHIGISNKPLRNDWFRRIGYHNSQYYAALPASAPRIFFPLYPKRFRQKCFSFHSPGSRKARLGLKLLEVMSRFGLIALLRQHGVIVAGQEELKDRKDTLCSWLGEVLSQKIENVAIYCGSDLARRKITLLAEAQNQGRVTVLVVKIADTSEGAAAIRQESEALQALEGARLFCEVPRLLLEDTWEGHAVQVQSALPLSTGPQIPELTVNHLKLLAALSRMHRQKILFRETPAWKTIEMAWKANEFEKWPSPSQNLLDNLLSEETGNVQLVCHHIHGDFAPWNIRVKKDKLYVFDWEESIPNGLPFSDAFHFIYRQASLVGPWPGGEVMWELLEKKFSQLAEMAEYPSMYENILPALMILEYLKRPHPHLIELMSVLLSKPNVQTS
;
A
#
# COMPACT_ATOMS: atom_id res chain seq x y z
N MET A 1 15.46 -18.77 -21.80
CA MET A 1 16.78 -18.66 -21.15
C MET A 1 17.35 -17.34 -21.58
N LEU A 2 17.83 -16.52 -20.65
CA LEU A 2 18.41 -15.20 -20.95
C LEU A 2 19.87 -15.20 -20.50
N LYS A 3 20.77 -14.72 -21.36
CA LYS A 3 22.20 -14.57 -21.07
C LYS A 3 22.58 -13.12 -21.28
N LYS A 4 23.18 -12.48 -20.28
CA LYS A 4 23.64 -11.08 -20.37
C LYS A 4 24.81 -10.89 -19.41
N ASP A 5 25.93 -10.34 -19.87
CA ASP A 5 27.07 -9.92 -19.06
C ASP A 5 27.56 -10.98 -18.04
N GLY A 6 27.65 -12.26 -18.43
CA GLY A 6 28.06 -13.34 -17.51
C GLY A 6 27.00 -13.82 -16.50
N LEU A 7 25.75 -13.34 -16.64
CA LEU A 7 24.55 -13.85 -15.96
C LEU A 7 23.76 -14.78 -16.89
N LEU A 8 23.25 -15.85 -16.29
CA LEU A 8 22.33 -16.81 -16.87
C LEU A 8 21.05 -16.81 -16.05
N ILE A 9 19.94 -16.44 -16.68
CA ILE A 9 18.60 -16.56 -16.11
C ILE A 9 17.88 -17.72 -16.80
N HIS A 10 17.53 -18.72 -16.00
CA HIS A 10 16.80 -19.89 -16.47
C HIS A 10 15.47 -20.00 -15.74
N ILE A 11 14.38 -19.92 -16.51
CA ILE A 11 13.01 -20.06 -16.01
C ILE A 11 12.63 -21.53 -16.21
N GLY A 12 12.35 -22.25 -15.13
CA GLY A 12 11.80 -23.59 -15.18
C GLY A 12 10.32 -23.54 -15.53
N ILE A 13 9.98 -23.73 -16.80
CA ILE A 13 8.60 -23.70 -17.31
C ILE A 13 8.10 -25.14 -17.58
N SER A 14 8.43 -26.13 -16.74
CA SER A 14 7.91 -27.50 -16.97
C SER A 14 7.83 -28.33 -15.69
N ASN A 15 7.01 -29.38 -15.71
CA ASN A 15 6.86 -30.38 -14.64
C ASN A 15 8.16 -31.12 -14.23
N LYS A 16 9.31 -30.78 -14.85
CA LYS A 16 10.61 -31.34 -14.48
C LYS A 16 11.30 -30.39 -13.50
N PRO A 17 11.74 -30.88 -12.32
CA PRO A 17 12.49 -30.05 -11.39
C PRO A 17 13.74 -29.52 -12.08
N LEU A 18 14.03 -28.24 -11.84
CA LEU A 18 15.25 -27.59 -12.30
C LEU A 18 16.47 -28.41 -11.86
N ARG A 19 17.22 -28.97 -12.81
CA ARG A 19 18.41 -29.78 -12.52
C ARG A 19 19.51 -28.89 -11.94
N ASN A 20 20.00 -29.23 -10.76
CA ASN A 20 20.85 -28.38 -9.93
C ASN A 20 22.29 -28.17 -10.42
N ASP A 21 22.75 -28.83 -11.49
CA ASP A 21 24.18 -28.81 -11.82
C ASP A 21 24.51 -28.58 -13.30
N TRP A 22 23.51 -28.48 -14.19
CA TRP A 22 23.79 -28.31 -15.62
C TRP A 22 24.47 -26.97 -15.92
N PHE A 23 24.07 -25.90 -15.22
CA PHE A 23 24.66 -24.57 -15.36
C PHE A 23 26.10 -24.51 -14.83
N ARG A 24 26.45 -25.33 -13.82
CA ARG A 24 27.84 -25.51 -13.37
C ARG A 24 28.72 -26.12 -14.46
N ARG A 25 28.20 -27.07 -15.23
CA ARG A 25 28.92 -27.71 -16.35
C ARG A 25 29.20 -26.76 -17.50
N ILE A 26 28.41 -25.68 -17.64
CA ILE A 26 28.61 -24.64 -18.65
C ILE A 26 29.27 -23.36 -18.08
N GLY A 27 29.94 -23.48 -16.92
CA GLY A 27 30.78 -22.42 -16.36
C GLY A 27 30.09 -21.42 -15.43
N TYR A 28 28.86 -21.67 -14.97
CA TYR A 28 28.14 -20.82 -14.02
C TYR A 28 28.14 -21.48 -12.64
N HIS A 29 28.99 -21.00 -11.74
CA HIS A 29 29.26 -21.68 -10.47
C HIS A 29 28.41 -21.16 -9.30
N ASN A 30 27.90 -19.94 -9.42
CA ASN A 30 27.16 -19.24 -8.36
C ASN A 30 25.70 -19.12 -8.74
N SER A 31 24.79 -19.72 -7.99
CA SER A 31 23.36 -19.70 -8.33
C SER A 31 22.44 -19.39 -7.16
N GLN A 32 21.41 -18.62 -7.45
CA GLN A 32 20.27 -18.37 -6.57
C GLN A 32 19.01 -18.93 -7.19
N TYR A 33 18.18 -19.53 -6.34
CA TYR A 33 16.95 -20.19 -6.76
C TYR A 33 15.75 -19.48 -6.16
N TYR A 34 14.82 -19.09 -7.03
CA TYR A 34 13.58 -18.46 -6.65
C TYR A 34 12.40 -19.35 -7.02
N ALA A 35 11.48 -19.57 -6.09
CA ALA A 35 10.16 -20.10 -6.41
C ALA A 35 9.29 -18.97 -6.98
N ALA A 36 8.59 -19.23 -8.08
CA ALA A 36 7.75 -18.27 -8.79
C ALA A 36 6.27 -18.56 -8.51
N LEU A 37 5.56 -17.61 -7.90
CA LEU A 37 4.18 -17.80 -7.44
C LEU A 37 3.23 -16.66 -7.93
N PRO A 38 1.99 -16.99 -8.33
CA PRO A 38 1.53 -18.35 -8.69
C PRO A 38 2.21 -18.86 -9.97
N ALA A 39 2.23 -20.17 -10.18
CA ALA A 39 2.90 -20.81 -11.32
C ALA A 39 2.41 -20.32 -12.70
N SER A 40 1.10 -20.06 -12.84
CA SER A 40 0.47 -19.68 -14.11
C SER A 40 0.76 -18.24 -14.53
N ALA A 41 0.96 -17.36 -13.55
CA ALA A 41 1.25 -15.94 -13.77
C ALA A 41 2.09 -15.44 -12.58
N PRO A 42 3.40 -15.73 -12.57
CA PRO A 42 4.24 -15.33 -11.46
C PRO A 42 4.18 -13.83 -11.21
N ARG A 43 3.98 -13.48 -9.94
CA ARG A 43 4.02 -12.10 -9.44
C ARG A 43 4.95 -11.96 -8.25
N ILE A 44 5.44 -13.09 -7.72
CA ILE A 44 6.26 -13.13 -6.53
C ILE A 44 7.35 -14.18 -6.70
N PHE A 45 8.57 -13.81 -6.33
CA PHE A 45 9.75 -14.64 -6.42
C PHE A 45 10.40 -14.73 -5.04
N PHE A 46 10.33 -15.91 -4.44
CA PHE A 46 10.88 -16.16 -3.11
C PHE A 46 12.13 -17.03 -3.19
N PRO A 47 13.23 -16.68 -2.50
CA PRO A 47 14.40 -17.52 -2.52
C PRO A 47 14.14 -18.84 -1.78
N LEU A 48 14.62 -19.95 -2.36
CA LEU A 48 14.51 -21.28 -1.77
C LEU A 48 15.43 -21.51 -0.58
N TYR A 49 16.41 -20.62 -0.35
CA TYR A 49 17.32 -20.64 0.78
C TYR A 49 17.70 -19.20 1.15
N PRO A 50 17.99 -18.92 2.43
CA PRO A 50 17.89 -19.80 3.59
C PRO A 50 16.43 -19.95 4.08
N LYS A 51 16.15 -21.03 4.84
CA LYS A 51 14.82 -21.33 5.38
C LYS A 51 14.23 -20.18 6.21
N ARG A 52 15.07 -19.55 7.04
CA ARG A 52 14.67 -18.43 7.92
C ARG A 52 14.15 -17.24 7.10
N PHE A 53 14.86 -16.85 6.06
CA PHE A 53 14.43 -15.74 5.20
C PHE A 53 13.18 -16.09 4.40
N ARG A 54 13.09 -17.30 3.86
CA ARG A 54 11.87 -17.76 3.18
C ARG A 54 10.62 -17.70 4.07
N GLN A 55 10.74 -18.03 5.36
CA GLN A 55 9.63 -17.88 6.33
C GLN A 55 9.20 -16.42 6.50
N LYS A 56 10.17 -15.48 6.59
CA LYS A 56 9.87 -14.03 6.61
C LYS A 56 9.07 -13.60 5.37
N CYS A 57 9.44 -14.13 4.20
CA CYS A 57 8.76 -13.79 2.95
C CYS A 57 7.29 -14.25 2.92
N PHE A 58 7.00 -15.44 3.47
CA PHE A 58 5.62 -15.91 3.61
C PHE A 58 4.81 -15.07 4.60
N SER A 59 5.43 -14.62 5.71
CA SER A 59 4.77 -13.72 6.65
C SER A 59 4.54 -12.32 6.09
N PHE A 60 5.42 -11.84 5.19
CA PHE A 60 5.24 -10.54 4.55
C PHE A 60 4.10 -10.57 3.52
N HIS A 61 3.95 -11.67 2.79
CA HIS A 61 2.94 -11.77 1.73
C HIS A 61 1.53 -11.98 2.28
N SER A 62 0.58 -11.15 1.82
CA SER A 62 -0.84 -11.26 2.18
C SER A 62 -1.71 -11.41 0.92
N PRO A 63 -2.04 -12.64 0.48
CA PRO A 63 -2.89 -12.85 -0.68
C PRO A 63 -4.32 -12.36 -0.44
N GLY A 64 -4.96 -11.75 -1.45
CA GLY A 64 -6.35 -11.29 -1.35
C GLY A 64 -7.36 -12.45 -1.23
N SER A 65 -7.26 -13.47 -2.09
CA SER A 65 -8.25 -14.55 -2.14
C SER A 65 -8.08 -15.57 -1.01
N ARG A 66 -9.20 -16.13 -0.52
CA ARG A 66 -9.21 -17.18 0.52
C ARG A 66 -8.42 -18.42 0.08
N LYS A 67 -8.57 -18.83 -1.19
CA LYS A 67 -7.84 -19.95 -1.79
C LYS A 67 -6.34 -19.71 -1.78
N ALA A 68 -5.88 -18.52 -2.17
CA ALA A 68 -4.45 -18.18 -2.15
C ALA A 68 -3.91 -18.09 -0.72
N ARG A 69 -4.68 -17.57 0.25
CA ARG A 69 -4.31 -17.58 1.67
C ARG A 69 -4.12 -19.00 2.22
N LEU A 70 -5.03 -19.92 1.90
CA LEU A 70 -4.90 -21.32 2.30
C LEU A 70 -3.68 -21.98 1.64
N GLY A 71 -3.48 -21.74 0.34
CA GLY A 71 -2.31 -22.22 -0.39
C GLY A 71 -1.00 -21.72 0.22
N LEU A 72 -0.92 -20.43 0.57
CA LEU A 72 0.27 -19.86 1.22
C LEU A 72 0.53 -20.47 2.59
N LYS A 73 -0.51 -20.68 3.42
CA LYS A 73 -0.38 -21.36 4.70
C LYS A 73 0.14 -22.80 4.54
N LEU A 74 -0.37 -23.54 3.56
CA LEU A 74 0.12 -24.88 3.25
C LEU A 74 1.60 -24.84 2.85
N LEU A 75 1.98 -23.92 1.96
CA LEU A 75 3.38 -23.73 1.55
C LEU A 75 4.29 -23.36 2.73
N GLU A 76 3.81 -22.53 3.64
CA GLU A 76 4.52 -22.15 4.86
C GLU A 76 4.78 -23.39 5.75
N VAL A 77 3.75 -24.22 5.98
CA VAL A 77 3.85 -25.46 6.76
C VAL A 77 4.81 -26.44 6.07
N MET A 78 4.63 -26.71 4.78
CA MET A 78 5.51 -27.60 4.00
C MET A 78 6.97 -27.14 4.03
N SER A 79 7.19 -25.83 3.90
CA SER A 79 8.52 -25.22 4.01
C SER A 79 9.15 -25.39 5.40
N ARG A 80 8.35 -25.37 6.48
CA ARG A 80 8.83 -25.67 7.84
C ARG A 80 9.34 -27.10 7.96
N PHE A 81 8.76 -28.05 7.23
CA PHE A 81 9.20 -29.45 7.19
C PHE A 81 10.23 -29.76 6.08
N GLY A 82 10.67 -28.76 5.31
CA GLY A 82 11.67 -28.95 4.25
C GLY A 82 11.12 -29.55 2.94
N LEU A 83 9.80 -29.67 2.81
CA LEU A 83 9.12 -30.21 1.63
C LEU A 83 9.03 -29.16 0.49
N ILE A 84 10.18 -28.60 0.10
CA ILE A 84 10.28 -27.51 -0.88
C ILE A 84 10.42 -27.99 -2.34
N ALA A 85 10.40 -29.30 -2.58
CA ALA A 85 10.53 -29.87 -3.92
C ALA A 85 9.44 -29.37 -4.88
N LEU A 86 8.21 -29.17 -4.38
CA LEU A 86 7.11 -28.60 -5.16
C LEU A 86 7.38 -27.15 -5.59
N LEU A 87 8.05 -26.36 -4.74
CA LEU A 87 8.42 -24.98 -5.06
C LEU A 87 9.50 -24.89 -6.15
N ARG A 88 10.24 -25.98 -6.40
CA ARG A 88 11.28 -26.06 -7.45
C ARG A 88 10.71 -26.30 -8.85
N GLN A 89 9.45 -26.74 -8.96
CA GLN A 89 8.84 -27.05 -10.26
C GLN A 89 8.56 -25.79 -11.08
N HIS A 90 8.27 -24.67 -10.40
CA HIS A 90 7.98 -23.37 -11.02
C HIS A 90 8.92 -22.35 -10.39
N GLY A 91 10.08 -22.17 -10.99
CA GLY A 91 11.13 -21.35 -10.39
C GLY A 91 12.04 -20.69 -11.41
N VAL A 92 12.78 -19.70 -10.92
CA VAL A 92 13.80 -18.97 -11.67
C VAL A 92 15.14 -19.26 -11.02
N ILE A 93 16.11 -19.65 -11.84
CA ILE A 93 17.51 -19.70 -11.45
C ILE A 93 18.18 -18.47 -12.02
N VAL A 94 18.86 -17.74 -11.15
CA VAL A 94 19.83 -16.71 -11.52
C VAL A 94 21.20 -17.29 -11.22
N ALA A 95 22.02 -17.48 -12.25
CA ALA A 95 23.38 -18.01 -12.10
C ALA A 95 24.41 -17.05 -12.70
N GLY A 96 25.56 -16.90 -12.05
CA GLY A 96 26.70 -16.10 -12.49
C GLY A 96 27.98 -16.91 -12.62
N GLN A 97 28.89 -16.46 -13.48
CA GLN A 97 30.26 -17.00 -13.56
C GLN A 97 31.09 -16.57 -12.34
N GLU A 98 30.93 -15.33 -11.90
CA GLU A 98 31.45 -14.78 -10.65
C GLU A 98 30.41 -14.85 -9.52
N GLU A 99 30.81 -14.63 -8.27
CA GLU A 99 29.85 -14.55 -7.17
C GLU A 99 28.94 -13.34 -7.36
N LEU A 100 27.62 -13.54 -7.36
CA LEU A 100 26.63 -12.48 -7.62
C LEU A 100 26.77 -11.28 -6.68
N LYS A 101 27.30 -11.51 -5.48
CA LYS A 101 27.54 -10.49 -4.45
C LYS A 101 28.77 -9.61 -4.72
N ASP A 102 29.70 -10.05 -5.57
CA ASP A 102 30.93 -9.31 -5.89
C ASP A 102 30.75 -8.42 -7.13
N ARG A 103 29.62 -8.58 -7.81
CA ARG A 103 29.23 -7.81 -8.98
C ARG A 103 28.69 -6.43 -8.60
N LYS A 104 29.47 -5.41 -8.93
CA LYS A 104 29.14 -3.99 -8.69
C LYS A 104 27.98 -3.45 -9.54
N ASP A 105 27.65 -4.12 -10.63
CA ASP A 105 26.57 -3.72 -11.56
C ASP A 105 25.18 -4.21 -11.13
N THR A 106 25.06 -4.82 -9.94
CA THR A 106 23.78 -5.33 -9.44
C THR A 106 23.14 -4.36 -8.45
N LEU A 107 21.80 -4.32 -8.45
CA LEU A 107 21.04 -3.57 -7.44
C LEU A 107 21.42 -3.98 -6.01
N CYS A 108 21.69 -5.26 -5.74
CA CYS A 108 22.06 -5.72 -4.40
C CYS A 108 23.43 -5.17 -3.96
N SER A 109 24.40 -5.07 -4.87
CA SER A 109 25.69 -4.45 -4.58
C SER A 109 25.55 -2.95 -4.36
N TRP A 110 24.81 -2.26 -5.23
CA TRP A 110 24.54 -0.83 -5.09
C TRP A 110 23.83 -0.52 -3.75
N LEU A 111 22.75 -1.25 -3.43
CA LEU A 111 22.05 -1.14 -2.14
C LEU A 111 23.00 -1.36 -0.97
N GLY A 112 23.94 -2.30 -1.12
CA GLY A 112 24.87 -2.61 -0.04
C GLY A 112 25.90 -1.52 0.21
N GLU A 113 26.35 -0.85 -0.85
CA GLU A 113 27.22 0.32 -0.80
C GLU A 113 26.52 1.52 -0.17
N VAL A 114 25.38 1.93 -0.72
CA VAL A 114 24.66 3.13 -0.26
C VAL A 114 24.11 3.01 1.17
N LEU A 115 23.75 1.79 1.61
CA LEU A 115 23.29 1.55 2.98
C LEU A 115 24.43 1.23 3.95
N SER A 116 25.65 0.99 3.45
CA SER A 116 26.76 0.44 4.24
C SER A 116 26.37 -0.86 4.97
N GLN A 117 25.61 -1.74 4.32
CA GLN A 117 25.16 -3.03 4.85
C GLN A 117 25.20 -4.08 3.75
N LYS A 118 25.63 -5.31 4.05
CA LYS A 118 25.63 -6.36 3.02
C LYS A 118 24.21 -6.89 2.79
N ILE A 119 23.72 -6.88 1.56
CA ILE A 119 22.44 -7.51 1.19
C ILE A 119 22.67 -9.01 0.97
N GLU A 120 22.09 -9.84 1.84
CA GLU A 120 22.28 -11.30 1.80
C GLU A 120 21.20 -12.01 0.98
N ASN A 121 19.94 -11.62 1.17
CA ASN A 121 18.79 -12.28 0.56
C ASN A 121 17.75 -11.26 0.12
N VAL A 122 17.10 -11.54 -1.01
CA VAL A 122 16.01 -10.71 -1.54
C VAL A 122 14.84 -11.60 -1.93
N ALA A 123 13.61 -11.12 -1.72
CA ALA A 123 12.41 -11.63 -2.36
C ALA A 123 11.77 -10.50 -3.17
N ILE A 124 11.20 -10.84 -4.32
CA ILE A 124 10.70 -9.87 -5.30
C ILE A 124 9.18 -9.98 -5.39
N TYR A 125 8.48 -8.86 -5.28
CA TYR A 125 7.04 -8.71 -5.43
C TYR A 125 6.79 -7.71 -6.57
N CYS A 126 6.32 -8.21 -7.72
CA CYS A 126 6.24 -7.41 -8.96
C CYS A 126 5.03 -6.47 -9.01
N GLY A 127 4.15 -6.49 -8.00
CA GLY A 127 2.93 -5.68 -7.99
C GLY A 127 1.93 -6.08 -9.07
N SER A 128 0.91 -5.23 -9.27
CA SER A 128 -0.06 -5.32 -10.37
C SER A 128 0.37 -4.45 -11.55
N ASP A 129 -0.06 -4.79 -12.76
CA ASP A 129 0.27 -4.08 -14.00
C ASP A 129 -0.56 -2.78 -14.14
N LEU A 130 -0.32 -1.81 -13.25
CA LEU A 130 -0.96 -0.49 -13.23
C LEU A 130 0.07 0.62 -13.53
N ALA A 131 -0.37 1.82 -13.91
CA ALA A 131 0.53 2.94 -14.22
C ALA A 131 1.47 3.30 -13.05
N ARG A 132 0.97 3.21 -11.82
CA ARG A 132 1.73 3.39 -10.56
C ARG A 132 2.49 2.14 -10.10
N ARG A 133 2.76 1.17 -10.98
CA ARG A 133 3.44 -0.08 -10.58
C ARG A 133 4.80 0.22 -9.98
N LYS A 134 5.06 -0.39 -8.83
CA LYS A 134 6.37 -0.45 -8.19
C LYS A 134 6.74 -1.90 -7.90
N ILE A 135 7.98 -2.28 -8.17
CA ILE A 135 8.55 -3.55 -7.72
C ILE A 135 8.90 -3.37 -6.25
N THR A 136 8.32 -4.19 -5.38
CA THR A 136 8.67 -4.21 -3.97
C THR A 136 9.60 -5.39 -3.70
N LEU A 137 10.69 -5.14 -2.99
CA LEU A 137 11.60 -6.15 -2.50
C LEU A 137 11.50 -6.24 -0.98
N LEU A 138 11.48 -7.46 -0.46
CA LEU A 138 11.87 -7.70 0.93
C LEU A 138 13.35 -8.08 0.91
N ALA A 139 14.19 -7.32 1.59
CA ALA A 139 15.64 -7.57 1.62
C ALA A 139 16.10 -7.89 3.05
N GLU A 140 16.99 -8.86 3.19
CA GLU A 140 17.72 -9.14 4.42
C GLU A 140 19.11 -8.55 4.30
N ALA A 141 19.41 -7.58 5.16
CA ALA A 141 20.70 -6.92 5.21
C ALA A 141 21.45 -7.34 6.49
N GLN A 142 22.77 -7.38 6.41
CA GLN A 142 23.65 -7.73 7.52
C GLN A 142 24.70 -6.64 7.73
N ASN A 143 24.82 -6.18 8.98
CA ASN A 143 25.86 -5.25 9.40
C ASN A 143 26.45 -5.71 10.73
N GLN A 144 27.77 -5.97 10.78
CA GLN A 144 28.48 -6.42 11.99
C GLN A 144 27.78 -7.58 12.74
N GLY A 145 27.24 -8.54 11.99
CA GLY A 145 26.52 -9.70 12.55
C GLY A 145 25.06 -9.45 12.95
N ARG A 146 24.59 -8.19 12.94
CA ARG A 146 23.18 -7.85 13.12
C ARG A 146 22.43 -7.98 11.79
N VAL A 147 21.33 -8.74 11.81
CA VAL A 147 20.45 -8.90 10.65
C VAL A 147 19.26 -7.94 10.74
N THR A 148 19.03 -7.18 9.69
CA THR A 148 17.90 -6.27 9.50
C THR A 148 17.06 -6.72 8.32
N VAL A 149 15.79 -6.33 8.32
CA VAL A 149 14.89 -6.56 7.18
C VAL A 149 14.44 -5.20 6.67
N LEU A 150 14.56 -5.03 5.37
CA LEU A 150 14.27 -3.80 4.65
C LEU A 150 13.15 -4.07 3.64
N VAL A 151 12.36 -3.05 3.37
CA VAL A 151 11.48 -3.03 2.20
C VAL A 151 12.09 -2.03 1.22
N VAL A 152 12.32 -2.48 -0.01
CA VAL A 152 12.83 -1.64 -1.11
C VAL A 152 11.72 -1.50 -2.15
N LYS A 153 11.40 -0.28 -2.58
CA LYS A 153 10.45 -0.01 -3.65
C LYS A 153 11.21 0.56 -4.84
N ILE A 154 10.90 0.06 -6.04
CA ILE A 154 11.58 0.45 -7.29
C ILE A 154 10.51 0.77 -8.33
N ALA A 155 10.64 1.92 -8.99
CA ALA A 155 9.74 2.31 -10.07
C ALA A 155 10.52 2.58 -11.36
N ASP A 156 9.95 2.11 -12.46
CA ASP A 156 10.40 2.30 -13.84
C ASP A 156 9.52 3.30 -14.63
N THR A 157 8.44 3.81 -14.02
CA THR A 157 7.54 4.81 -14.60
C THR A 157 7.56 6.12 -13.84
N SER A 158 7.19 7.22 -14.50
CA SER A 158 7.03 8.54 -13.88
C SER A 158 6.02 8.54 -12.73
N GLU A 159 4.90 7.85 -12.92
CA GLU A 159 3.80 7.74 -11.96
C GLU A 159 4.20 6.90 -10.75
N GLY A 160 4.94 5.81 -10.96
CA GLY A 160 5.49 5.00 -9.88
C GLY A 160 6.58 5.76 -9.10
N ALA A 161 7.44 6.52 -9.79
CA ALA A 161 8.45 7.35 -9.15
C ALA A 161 7.82 8.48 -8.31
N ALA A 162 6.76 9.10 -8.81
CA ALA A 162 5.98 10.09 -8.06
C ALA A 162 5.33 9.48 -6.81
N ALA A 163 4.75 8.28 -6.91
CA ALA A 163 4.16 7.58 -5.77
C ALA A 163 5.21 7.21 -4.70
N ILE A 164 6.41 6.76 -5.13
CA ILE A 164 7.53 6.50 -4.23
C ILE A 164 7.95 7.78 -3.49
N ARG A 165 8.13 8.90 -4.21
CA ARG A 165 8.51 10.18 -3.61
C ARG A 165 7.46 10.68 -2.61
N GLN A 166 6.18 10.58 -2.97
CA GLN A 166 5.08 10.96 -2.09
C GLN A 166 5.09 10.14 -0.79
N GLU A 167 5.36 8.84 -0.88
CA GLU A 167 5.53 7.99 0.30
C GLU A 167 6.73 8.41 1.14
N SER A 168 7.89 8.69 0.53
CA SER A 168 9.07 9.17 1.27
C SER A 168 8.81 10.48 2.00
N GLU A 169 8.18 11.46 1.33
CA GLU A 169 7.81 12.75 1.94
C GLU A 169 6.87 12.54 3.13
N ALA A 170 5.91 11.63 3.02
CA ALA A 170 5.01 11.27 4.10
C ALA A 170 5.77 10.63 5.28
N LEU A 171 6.61 9.62 5.01
CA LEU A 171 7.39 8.94 6.06
C LEU A 171 8.38 9.89 6.75
N GLN A 172 8.97 10.82 6.01
CA GLN A 172 9.83 11.86 6.56
C GLN A 172 9.03 12.83 7.45
N ALA A 173 7.85 13.25 7.03
CA ALA A 173 6.97 14.10 7.84
C ALA A 173 6.48 13.40 9.12
N LEU A 174 6.36 12.08 9.11
CA LEU A 174 5.97 11.26 10.27
C LEU A 174 7.13 10.97 11.22
N GLU A 175 8.38 11.26 10.82
CA GLU A 175 9.54 11.03 11.67
C GLU A 175 9.47 11.89 12.93
N GLY A 176 9.57 11.25 14.11
CA GLY A 176 9.46 11.92 15.41
C GLY A 176 8.02 12.25 15.84
N ALA A 177 7.01 12.04 15.00
CA ALA A 177 5.62 12.20 15.39
C ALA A 177 5.23 11.16 16.46
N ARG A 178 4.56 11.63 17.53
CA ARG A 178 4.05 10.74 18.58
C ARG A 178 2.69 10.16 18.17
N LEU A 179 2.73 9.18 17.27
CA LEU A 179 1.54 8.51 16.78
C LEU A 179 1.12 7.33 17.66
N PHE A 180 -0.17 7.01 17.65
CA PHE A 180 -0.69 5.77 18.24
C PHE A 180 -0.47 4.56 17.31
N CYS A 181 0.65 4.55 16.58
CA CYS A 181 1.08 3.46 15.69
C CYS A 181 2.59 3.47 15.49
N GLU A 182 3.08 2.39 14.86
CA GLU A 182 4.38 2.37 14.19
C GLU A 182 4.18 2.54 12.68
N VAL A 183 5.07 3.31 12.07
CA VAL A 183 5.16 3.50 10.62
C VAL A 183 6.56 3.10 10.15
N PRO A 184 6.75 2.74 8.86
CA PRO A 184 8.08 2.49 8.34
C PRO A 184 8.94 3.75 8.48
N ARG A 185 10.20 3.60 8.87
CA ARG A 185 11.17 4.69 8.80
C ARG A 185 11.81 4.69 7.41
N LEU A 186 11.80 5.84 6.75
CA LEU A 186 12.56 6.08 5.53
C LEU A 186 14.06 5.96 5.82
N LEU A 187 14.78 5.17 5.02
CA LEU A 187 16.22 4.95 5.17
C LEU A 187 17.01 5.53 4.00
N LEU A 188 16.42 5.53 2.81
CA LEU A 188 17.03 6.04 1.57
C LEU A 188 15.93 6.37 0.57
N GLU A 189 16.10 7.46 -0.16
CA GLU A 189 15.50 7.71 -1.47
C GLU A 189 16.63 8.10 -2.43
N ASP A 190 16.75 7.39 -3.54
CA ASP A 190 17.81 7.62 -4.54
C ASP A 190 17.40 7.05 -5.92
N THR A 191 18.29 7.12 -6.91
CA THR A 191 18.11 6.57 -8.25
C THR A 191 19.18 5.52 -8.57
N TRP A 192 18.76 4.40 -9.15
CA TRP A 192 19.65 3.35 -9.63
C TRP A 192 19.37 3.04 -11.10
N GLU A 193 20.35 3.24 -11.99
CA GLU A 193 20.23 2.99 -13.44
C GLU A 193 18.98 3.68 -14.05
N GLY A 194 18.68 4.91 -13.61
CA GLY A 194 17.51 5.69 -14.04
C GLY A 194 16.18 5.30 -13.37
N HIS A 195 16.16 4.30 -12.49
CA HIS A 195 14.98 3.87 -11.75
C HIS A 195 14.91 4.56 -10.38
N ALA A 196 13.74 5.04 -9.98
CA ALA A 196 13.55 5.58 -8.64
C ALA A 196 13.56 4.43 -7.61
N VAL A 197 14.33 4.59 -6.52
CA VAL A 197 14.47 3.60 -5.46
C VAL A 197 14.24 4.22 -4.09
N GLN A 198 13.43 3.55 -3.27
CA GLN A 198 13.17 3.93 -1.88
C GLN A 198 13.39 2.73 -0.97
N VAL A 199 14.12 2.94 0.13
CA VAL A 199 14.39 1.92 1.15
C VAL A 199 13.79 2.35 2.47
N GLN A 200 13.06 1.45 3.13
CA GLN A 200 12.46 1.68 4.44
C GLN A 200 12.67 0.50 5.38
N SER A 201 12.55 0.75 6.67
CA SER A 201 12.52 -0.32 7.68
C SER A 201 11.30 -1.22 7.48
N ALA A 202 11.48 -2.54 7.59
CA ALA A 202 10.33 -3.43 7.64
C ALA A 202 9.62 -3.34 9.01
N LEU A 203 8.29 -3.14 8.97
CA LEU A 203 7.45 -3.36 10.14
C LEU A 203 7.45 -4.84 10.54
N PRO A 204 7.07 -5.20 11.78
CA PRO A 204 6.97 -6.59 12.21
C PRO A 204 6.18 -7.44 11.21
N LEU A 205 6.82 -8.51 10.73
CA LEU A 205 6.26 -9.39 9.70
C LEU A 205 5.20 -10.34 10.26
N SER A 206 5.30 -10.70 11.53
CA SER A 206 4.29 -11.51 12.23
C SER A 206 3.29 -10.60 12.91
N THR A 207 2.09 -10.51 12.34
CA THR A 207 1.01 -9.68 12.88
C THR A 207 -0.27 -10.48 13.04
N GLY A 208 -1.15 -9.97 13.90
CA GLY A 208 -2.49 -10.50 14.10
C GLY A 208 -3.36 -10.31 12.86
N PRO A 209 -4.63 -10.78 12.94
CA PRO A 209 -5.56 -10.66 11.83
C PRO A 209 -5.82 -9.19 11.45
N GLN A 210 -6.24 -8.98 10.21
CA GLN A 210 -6.85 -7.71 9.81
C GLN A 210 -8.12 -7.49 10.63
N ILE A 211 -8.30 -6.28 11.15
CA ILE A 211 -9.50 -5.90 11.90
C ILE A 211 -10.41 -5.13 10.95
N PRO A 212 -11.56 -5.68 10.54
CA PRO A 212 -12.44 -5.02 9.58
C PRO A 212 -13.21 -3.84 10.19
N GLU A 213 -13.33 -3.75 11.52
CA GLU A 213 -14.04 -2.65 12.17
C GLU A 213 -13.14 -1.46 12.52
N LEU A 214 -13.66 -0.23 12.36
CA LEU A 214 -12.98 0.98 12.81
C LEU A 214 -13.09 1.10 14.34
N THR A 215 -12.15 0.47 15.04
CA THR A 215 -12.03 0.46 16.51
C THR A 215 -11.61 1.80 17.11
N VAL A 216 -11.73 1.92 18.43
CA VAL A 216 -11.25 3.07 19.21
C VAL A 216 -9.74 3.31 19.03
N ASN A 217 -8.93 2.27 18.86
CA ASN A 217 -7.49 2.42 18.63
C ASN A 217 -7.20 3.07 17.26
N HIS A 218 -8.00 2.74 16.23
CA HIS A 218 -7.91 3.43 14.94
C HIS A 218 -8.33 4.89 15.08
N LEU A 219 -9.40 5.20 15.81
CA LEU A 219 -9.83 6.58 16.05
C LEU A 219 -8.78 7.40 16.81
N LYS A 220 -8.12 6.82 17.83
CA LYS A 220 -7.00 7.46 18.55
C LYS A 220 -5.83 7.78 17.62
N LEU A 221 -5.52 6.88 16.69
CA LEU A 221 -4.51 7.12 15.66
C LEU A 221 -4.91 8.27 14.74
N LEU A 222 -6.13 8.25 14.20
CA LEU A 222 -6.61 9.32 13.31
C LEU A 222 -6.67 10.67 14.02
N ALA A 223 -7.07 10.70 15.28
CA ALA A 223 -7.03 11.89 16.12
C ALA A 223 -5.59 12.41 16.33
N ALA A 224 -4.63 11.51 16.61
CA ALA A 224 -3.21 11.89 16.71
C ALA A 224 -2.65 12.43 15.39
N LEU A 225 -2.98 11.79 14.25
CA LEU A 225 -2.58 12.24 12.93
C LEU A 225 -3.19 13.61 12.58
N SER A 226 -4.42 13.87 13.00
CA SER A 226 -5.13 15.15 12.77
C SER A 226 -4.49 16.38 13.44
N ARG A 227 -3.56 16.15 14.36
CA ARG A 227 -2.78 17.20 15.03
C ARG A 227 -1.54 17.59 14.21
N MET A 228 -1.13 16.76 13.25
CA MET A 228 -0.01 17.05 12.36
C MET A 228 -0.42 17.98 11.23
N HIS A 229 0.36 19.04 11.04
CA HIS A 229 0.15 20.05 10.00
C HIS A 229 -1.29 20.60 9.98
N ARG A 230 -1.93 20.67 11.15
CA ARG A 230 -3.29 21.18 11.27
C ARG A 230 -3.33 22.64 10.87
N GLN A 231 -4.19 22.97 9.91
CA GLN A 231 -4.41 24.33 9.44
C GLN A 231 -5.84 24.57 9.00
N LYS A 232 -6.27 25.83 9.09
CA LYS A 232 -7.56 26.27 8.56
C LYS A 232 -7.37 26.69 7.10
N ILE A 233 -8.06 26.02 6.18
CA ILE A 233 -7.99 26.30 4.74
C ILE A 233 -9.42 26.51 4.23
N LEU A 234 -9.64 27.48 3.35
CA LEU A 234 -10.92 27.59 2.64
C LEU A 234 -11.11 26.34 1.78
N PHE A 235 -12.31 25.78 1.76
CA PHE A 235 -12.54 24.51 1.06
C PHE A 235 -12.12 24.60 -0.41
N ARG A 236 -12.43 25.69 -1.10
CA ARG A 236 -12.02 25.96 -2.49
C ARG A 236 -10.52 25.94 -2.76
N GLU A 237 -9.70 26.15 -1.72
CA GLU A 237 -8.24 26.18 -1.84
C GLU A 237 -7.60 24.81 -1.60
N THR A 238 -8.37 23.85 -1.08
CA THR A 238 -7.87 22.50 -0.78
C THR A 238 -7.48 21.74 -2.06
N PRO A 239 -6.51 20.80 -1.97
CA PRO A 239 -6.19 19.92 -3.10
C PRO A 239 -7.41 19.14 -3.60
N ALA A 240 -8.27 18.74 -2.66
CA ALA A 240 -9.47 17.96 -2.92
C ALA A 240 -10.46 18.73 -3.82
N TRP A 241 -10.74 19.99 -3.51
CA TRP A 241 -11.58 20.85 -4.35
C TRP A 241 -10.99 21.01 -5.75
N LYS A 242 -9.69 21.30 -5.84
CA LYS A 242 -9.02 21.46 -7.15
C LYS A 242 -9.13 20.21 -8.01
N THR A 243 -9.00 19.02 -7.43
CA THR A 243 -9.22 17.75 -8.15
C THR A 243 -10.64 17.64 -8.70
N ILE A 244 -11.65 17.94 -7.88
CA ILE A 244 -13.06 17.89 -8.30
C ILE A 244 -13.35 18.94 -9.38
N GLU A 245 -12.87 20.16 -9.19
CA GLU A 245 -13.06 21.27 -10.13
C GLU A 245 -12.39 20.99 -11.48
N MET A 246 -11.19 20.40 -11.48
CA MET A 246 -10.50 20.00 -12.71
C MET A 246 -11.27 18.92 -13.48
N ALA A 247 -11.72 17.87 -12.79
CA ALA A 247 -12.55 16.83 -13.41
C ALA A 247 -13.88 17.40 -13.94
N TRP A 248 -14.41 18.43 -13.28
CA TRP A 248 -15.67 19.07 -13.66
C TRP A 248 -15.51 19.87 -14.93
N LYS A 249 -14.45 20.69 -15.00
CA LYS A 249 -14.05 21.42 -16.21
C LYS A 249 -13.71 20.49 -17.39
N ALA A 250 -13.27 19.27 -17.11
CA ALA A 250 -13.00 18.24 -18.12
C ALA A 250 -14.24 17.44 -18.55
N ASN A 251 -15.44 17.77 -18.04
CA ASN A 251 -16.70 17.07 -18.29
C ASN A 251 -16.68 15.57 -17.91
N GLU A 252 -15.86 15.16 -16.94
CA GLU A 252 -15.78 13.75 -16.52
C GLU A 252 -17.09 13.23 -15.89
N PHE A 253 -17.97 14.15 -15.46
CA PHE A 253 -19.21 13.88 -14.72
C PHE A 253 -20.46 13.75 -15.59
N GLU A 254 -20.41 14.11 -16.88
CA GLU A 254 -21.60 14.22 -17.74
C GLU A 254 -22.42 12.92 -17.80
N LYS A 255 -21.74 11.78 -17.74
CA LYS A 255 -22.34 10.44 -17.80
C LYS A 255 -22.63 9.83 -16.42
N TRP A 256 -22.39 10.57 -15.35
CA TRP A 256 -22.58 10.04 -14.01
C TRP A 256 -24.07 9.97 -13.64
N PRO A 257 -24.49 9.07 -12.73
CA PRO A 257 -25.88 9.00 -12.29
C PRO A 257 -26.36 10.29 -11.59
N SER A 258 -27.65 10.63 -11.73
CA SER A 258 -28.23 11.88 -11.21
C SER A 258 -27.92 12.21 -9.75
N PRO A 259 -27.93 11.25 -8.79
CA PRO A 259 -27.57 11.56 -7.40
C PRO A 259 -26.17 12.15 -7.25
N SER A 260 -25.20 11.69 -8.06
CA SER A 260 -23.83 12.22 -8.01
C SER A 260 -23.69 13.57 -8.70
N GLN A 261 -24.48 13.84 -9.76
CA GLN A 261 -24.52 15.16 -10.41
C GLN A 261 -25.13 16.20 -9.48
N ASN A 262 -26.28 15.91 -8.88
CA ASN A 262 -26.94 16.82 -7.93
C ASN A 262 -26.03 17.15 -6.73
N LEU A 263 -25.29 16.16 -6.24
CA LEU A 263 -24.35 16.35 -5.14
C LEU A 263 -23.15 17.22 -5.56
N LEU A 264 -22.66 17.04 -6.79
CA LEU A 264 -21.58 17.85 -7.35
C LEU A 264 -21.99 19.33 -7.52
N ASP A 265 -23.21 19.58 -8.01
CA ASP A 265 -23.73 20.94 -8.20
C ASP A 265 -23.82 21.69 -6.87
N ASN A 266 -24.31 21.04 -5.82
CA ASN A 266 -24.34 21.61 -4.46
C ASN A 266 -22.93 21.81 -3.89
N LEU A 267 -22.03 20.85 -4.14
CA LEU A 267 -20.66 20.88 -3.64
C LEU A 267 -19.86 22.06 -4.21
N LEU A 268 -20.04 22.38 -5.50
CA LEU A 268 -19.31 23.46 -6.18
C LEU A 268 -19.95 24.86 -6.02
N SER A 269 -20.89 25.02 -5.08
CA SER A 269 -21.50 26.31 -4.75
C SER A 269 -20.50 27.28 -4.09
N GLU A 270 -20.78 28.59 -4.17
CA GLU A 270 -19.94 29.60 -3.51
C GLU A 270 -19.91 29.42 -1.99
N GLU A 271 -21.06 29.08 -1.39
CA GLU A 271 -21.25 28.85 0.03
C GLU A 271 -20.34 27.72 0.53
N THR A 272 -20.44 26.55 -0.09
CA THR A 272 -19.60 25.39 0.22
C THR A 272 -18.12 25.72 0.04
N GLY A 273 -17.76 26.40 -1.05
CA GLY A 273 -16.38 26.78 -1.32
C GLY A 273 -15.77 27.74 -0.29
N ASN A 274 -16.58 28.51 0.45
CA ASN A 274 -16.14 29.48 1.45
C ASN A 274 -16.06 28.91 2.88
N VAL A 275 -16.46 27.65 3.08
CA VAL A 275 -16.34 26.98 4.38
C VAL A 275 -14.85 26.84 4.77
N GLN A 276 -14.48 27.24 5.99
CA GLN A 276 -13.14 26.99 6.53
C GLN A 276 -13.03 25.59 7.11
N LEU A 277 -12.20 24.74 6.51
CA LEU A 277 -11.94 23.38 6.96
C LEU A 277 -10.68 23.32 7.82
N VAL A 278 -10.70 22.46 8.84
CA VAL A 278 -9.50 22.08 9.60
C VAL A 278 -8.80 20.94 8.86
N CYS A 279 -7.98 21.28 7.87
CA CYS A 279 -7.19 20.34 7.10
C CYS A 279 -5.95 19.89 7.88
N HIS A 280 -5.54 18.65 7.67
CA HIS A 280 -4.41 18.05 8.38
C HIS A 280 -3.81 16.91 7.55
N HIS A 281 -2.70 16.36 8.04
CA HIS A 281 -2.06 15.22 7.39
C HIS A 281 -3.00 14.01 7.40
N ILE A 282 -3.16 13.34 6.26
CA ILE A 282 -3.94 12.10 6.13
C ILE A 282 -3.09 11.01 5.50
N HIS A 283 -3.45 9.75 5.74
CA HIS A 283 -2.87 8.59 5.07
C HIS A 283 -3.35 8.47 3.62
N GLY A 284 -4.60 8.82 3.32
CA GLY A 284 -5.17 8.86 1.97
C GLY A 284 -5.65 7.50 1.41
N ASP A 285 -5.05 6.39 1.86
CA ASP A 285 -5.59 5.03 1.69
C ASP A 285 -5.71 4.26 3.03
N PHE A 286 -6.27 4.91 4.05
CA PHE A 286 -6.42 4.27 5.37
C PHE A 286 -7.50 3.18 5.32
N ALA A 287 -7.08 1.91 5.27
CA ALA A 287 -7.97 0.76 5.16
C ALA A 287 -7.40 -0.48 5.87
N PRO A 288 -8.23 -1.48 6.22
CA PRO A 288 -7.78 -2.67 6.97
C PRO A 288 -6.62 -3.44 6.34
N TRP A 289 -6.45 -3.40 5.02
CA TRP A 289 -5.33 -4.07 4.35
C TRP A 289 -3.98 -3.33 4.48
N ASN A 290 -3.99 -2.04 4.81
CA ASN A 290 -2.81 -1.20 5.04
C ASN A 290 -2.43 -1.12 6.53
N ILE A 291 -3.15 -1.86 7.38
CA ILE A 291 -2.99 -1.84 8.83
C ILE A 291 -2.77 -3.25 9.34
N ARG A 292 -1.77 -3.41 10.19
CA ARG A 292 -1.54 -4.63 10.95
C ARG A 292 -1.67 -4.35 12.44
N VAL A 293 -2.15 -5.33 13.19
CA VAL A 293 -2.32 -5.21 14.65
C VAL A 293 -1.52 -6.29 15.36
N LYS A 294 -0.75 -5.92 16.38
CA LYS A 294 -0.01 -6.86 17.22
C LYS A 294 0.13 -6.33 18.63
N LYS A 295 -0.36 -7.09 19.62
CA LYS A 295 -0.37 -6.71 21.04
C LYS A 295 -0.93 -5.28 21.23
N ASP A 296 -2.10 -5.04 20.66
CA ASP A 296 -2.83 -3.75 20.67
C ASP A 296 -2.10 -2.55 20.03
N LYS A 297 -0.94 -2.77 19.41
CA LYS A 297 -0.22 -1.77 18.63
C LYS A 297 -0.60 -1.86 17.16
N LEU A 298 -0.88 -0.69 16.57
CA LEU A 298 -1.13 -0.53 15.13
C LEU A 298 0.18 -0.33 14.37
N TYR A 299 0.27 -0.94 13.20
CA TYR A 299 1.39 -0.83 12.26
C TYR A 299 0.80 -0.45 10.92
N VAL A 300 1.09 0.77 10.45
CA VAL A 300 0.45 1.38 9.28
C VAL A 300 1.48 1.61 8.19
N PHE A 301 1.19 1.18 6.97
CA PHE A 301 2.11 1.20 5.84
C PHE A 301 1.37 1.57 4.55
N ASP A 302 2.15 1.80 3.48
CA ASP A 302 1.65 2.24 2.16
C ASP A 302 1.11 3.68 2.18
N TRP A 303 1.99 4.61 2.56
CA TRP A 303 1.70 6.04 2.68
C TRP A 303 1.78 6.79 1.33
N GLU A 304 1.75 6.09 0.20
CA GLU A 304 1.92 6.69 -1.13
C GLU A 304 0.76 7.61 -1.55
N GLU A 305 -0.41 7.48 -0.92
CA GLU A 305 -1.57 8.35 -1.14
C GLU A 305 -1.67 9.47 -0.09
N SER A 306 -0.65 9.64 0.75
CA SER A 306 -0.67 10.60 1.85
C SER A 306 -0.75 12.05 1.37
N ILE A 307 -1.53 12.87 2.07
CA ILE A 307 -1.74 14.29 1.76
C ILE A 307 -1.52 15.10 3.04
N PRO A 308 -0.53 16.03 3.09
CA PRO A 308 -0.27 16.84 4.28
C PRO A 308 -1.43 17.74 4.72
N ASN A 309 -2.28 18.12 3.77
CA ASN A 309 -3.40 19.06 3.96
C ASN A 309 -4.71 18.42 3.47
N GLY A 310 -4.93 17.17 3.83
CA GLY A 310 -6.13 16.42 3.46
C GLY A 310 -7.39 16.95 4.14
N LEU A 311 -8.55 16.60 3.58
CA LEU A 311 -9.83 16.88 4.20
C LEU A 311 -9.96 16.06 5.50
N PRO A 312 -10.50 16.63 6.59
CA PRO A 312 -10.76 15.85 7.79
C PRO A 312 -11.77 14.74 7.50
N PHE A 313 -11.75 13.70 8.33
CA PHE A 313 -12.56 12.47 8.18
C PHE A 313 -12.24 11.59 6.96
N SER A 314 -11.39 12.00 6.01
CA SER A 314 -11.06 11.21 4.80
C SER A 314 -10.64 9.78 5.11
N ASP A 315 -9.72 9.59 6.07
CA ASP A 315 -9.23 8.26 6.42
C ASP A 315 -10.28 7.40 7.14
N ALA A 316 -11.14 8.01 7.95
CA ALA A 316 -12.26 7.30 8.57
C ALA A 316 -13.29 6.87 7.52
N PHE A 317 -13.60 7.75 6.55
CA PHE A 317 -14.45 7.44 5.42
C PHE A 317 -13.90 6.27 4.61
N HIS A 318 -12.64 6.35 4.18
CA HIS A 318 -11.99 5.30 3.39
C HIS A 318 -12.02 3.96 4.11
N PHE A 319 -11.70 3.93 5.41
CA PHE A 319 -11.70 2.69 6.17
C PHE A 319 -13.09 2.04 6.17
N ILE A 320 -14.12 2.79 6.51
CA ILE A 320 -15.47 2.23 6.68
C ILE A 320 -16.08 1.89 5.32
N TYR A 321 -16.08 2.83 4.38
CA TYR A 321 -16.68 2.65 3.06
C TYR A 321 -15.98 1.53 2.28
N ARG A 322 -14.65 1.58 2.15
CA ARG A 322 -13.95 0.59 1.33
C ARG A 322 -14.00 -0.80 1.94
N GLN A 323 -14.01 -0.93 3.26
CA GLN A 323 -14.22 -2.22 3.91
C GLN A 323 -15.61 -2.79 3.61
N ALA A 324 -16.67 -1.98 3.72
CA ALA A 324 -18.04 -2.41 3.44
C ALA A 324 -18.27 -2.70 1.95
N SER A 325 -17.70 -1.89 1.06
CA SER A 325 -17.96 -1.96 -0.38
C SER A 325 -17.09 -2.98 -1.12
N LEU A 326 -15.82 -3.17 -0.72
CA LEU A 326 -14.85 -3.99 -1.46
C LEU A 326 -14.62 -5.38 -0.86
N VAL A 327 -14.93 -5.58 0.42
CA VAL A 327 -14.59 -6.82 1.15
C VAL A 327 -15.79 -7.42 1.87
N GLY A 328 -16.52 -6.59 2.62
CA GLY A 328 -17.67 -6.99 3.42
C GLY A 328 -18.98 -7.04 2.63
N PRO A 329 -20.07 -7.52 3.26
CA PRO A 329 -21.39 -7.27 2.72
C PRO A 329 -21.70 -5.78 2.84
N TRP A 330 -22.24 -5.20 1.77
CA TRP A 330 -22.76 -3.84 1.81
C TRP A 330 -24.00 -3.79 2.71
N PRO A 331 -24.01 -2.95 3.77
CA PRO A 331 -25.09 -2.93 4.74
C PRO A 331 -26.32 -2.13 4.27
N GLY A 332 -26.26 -1.50 3.09
CA GLY A 332 -27.24 -0.51 2.62
C GLY A 332 -26.84 0.91 3.00
N GLY A 333 -27.29 1.88 2.19
CA GLY A 333 -26.90 3.29 2.30
C GLY A 333 -27.29 3.94 3.63
N GLU A 334 -28.47 3.61 4.18
CA GLU A 334 -28.96 4.18 5.45
C GLU A 334 -28.10 3.73 6.64
N VAL A 335 -27.85 2.43 6.76
CA VAL A 335 -27.00 1.87 7.82
C VAL A 335 -25.56 2.39 7.70
N MET A 336 -25.09 2.56 6.47
CA MET A 336 -23.78 3.14 6.19
C MET A 336 -23.73 4.61 6.64
N TRP A 337 -24.73 5.43 6.30
CA TRP A 337 -24.83 6.81 6.77
C TRP A 337 -24.77 6.92 8.30
N GLU A 338 -25.60 6.15 9.02
CA GLU A 338 -25.62 6.15 10.50
C GLU A 338 -24.26 5.75 11.09
N LEU A 339 -23.57 4.78 10.47
CA LEU A 339 -22.24 4.36 10.90
C LEU A 339 -21.19 5.46 10.68
N LEU A 340 -21.21 6.15 9.54
CA LEU A 340 -20.31 7.27 9.25
C LEU A 340 -20.53 8.40 10.24
N GLU A 341 -21.78 8.84 10.42
CA GLU A 341 -22.18 9.89 11.35
C GLU A 341 -21.67 9.60 12.77
N LYS A 342 -21.93 8.39 13.26
CA LYS A 342 -21.48 7.96 14.59
C LYS A 342 -19.96 7.98 14.72
N LYS A 343 -19.24 7.47 13.71
CA LYS A 343 -17.77 7.37 13.76
C LYS A 343 -17.10 8.72 13.57
N PHE A 344 -17.66 9.59 12.76
CA PHE A 344 -17.17 10.96 12.57
C PHE A 344 -17.39 11.80 13.82
N SER A 345 -18.55 11.69 14.46
CA SER A 345 -18.79 12.36 15.75
C SER A 345 -17.77 11.93 16.80
N GLN A 346 -17.50 10.62 16.91
CA GLN A 346 -16.46 10.09 17.81
C GLN A 346 -15.06 10.62 17.46
N LEU A 347 -14.72 10.70 16.17
CA LEU A 347 -13.42 11.22 15.74
C LEU A 347 -13.28 12.71 16.03
N ALA A 348 -14.32 13.51 15.73
CA ALA A 348 -14.35 14.95 15.97
C ALA A 348 -14.12 15.27 17.45
N GLU A 349 -14.78 14.51 18.35
CA GLU A 349 -14.57 14.62 19.79
C GLU A 349 -13.12 14.29 20.20
N MET A 350 -12.59 13.14 19.77
CA MET A 350 -11.21 12.73 20.11
C MET A 350 -10.13 13.65 19.54
N ALA A 351 -10.42 14.28 18.41
CA ALA A 351 -9.49 15.13 17.68
C ALA A 351 -9.67 16.62 17.98
N GLU A 352 -10.67 16.99 18.78
CA GLU A 352 -10.93 18.38 19.18
C GLU A 352 -11.08 19.32 17.97
N TYR A 353 -11.89 18.94 16.98
CA TYR A 353 -12.26 19.82 15.87
C TYR A 353 -13.76 19.76 15.58
N PRO A 354 -14.36 20.81 14.98
CA PRO A 354 -15.80 20.89 14.79
C PRO A 354 -16.36 19.71 14.02
N SER A 355 -17.53 19.23 14.45
CA SER A 355 -18.30 18.24 13.70
C SER A 355 -18.90 18.89 12.46
N MET A 356 -18.11 18.98 11.39
CA MET A 356 -18.48 19.61 10.13
C MET A 356 -18.55 18.59 8.98
N TYR A 357 -18.78 17.32 9.32
CA TYR A 357 -18.71 16.24 8.34
C TYR A 357 -19.80 16.34 7.26
N GLU A 358 -20.94 16.95 7.55
CA GLU A 358 -22.03 17.14 6.58
C GLU A 358 -21.55 17.95 5.37
N ASN A 359 -20.71 18.97 5.59
CA ASN A 359 -20.14 19.82 4.52
C ASN A 359 -19.03 19.12 3.71
N ILE A 360 -18.44 18.05 4.27
CA ILE A 360 -17.23 17.42 3.73
C ILE A 360 -17.54 16.09 3.05
N LEU A 361 -18.50 15.35 3.61
CA LEU A 361 -18.86 14.04 3.13
C LEU A 361 -19.25 14.01 1.63
N PRO A 362 -19.99 15.00 1.08
CA PRO A 362 -20.20 15.11 -0.36
C PRO A 362 -18.91 14.99 -1.18
N ALA A 363 -17.87 15.75 -0.83
CA ALA A 363 -16.60 15.69 -1.52
C ALA A 363 -15.88 14.36 -1.33
N LEU A 364 -15.92 13.76 -0.14
CA LEU A 364 -15.31 12.44 0.08
C LEU A 364 -15.94 11.38 -0.84
N MET A 365 -17.26 11.42 -1.01
CA MET A 365 -17.97 10.52 -1.92
C MET A 365 -17.62 10.78 -3.39
N ILE A 366 -17.59 12.06 -3.80
CA ILE A 366 -17.25 12.44 -5.18
C ILE A 366 -15.81 12.05 -5.52
N LEU A 367 -14.85 12.29 -4.62
CA LEU A 367 -13.45 11.91 -4.81
C LEU A 367 -13.28 10.39 -4.90
N GLU A 368 -13.97 9.63 -4.05
CA GLU A 368 -13.92 8.17 -4.13
C GLU A 368 -14.58 7.67 -5.41
N TYR A 369 -15.68 8.28 -5.86
CA TYR A 369 -16.32 7.89 -7.11
C TYR A 369 -15.46 8.24 -8.34
N LEU A 370 -14.76 9.37 -8.34
CA LEU A 370 -13.76 9.72 -9.37
C LEU A 370 -12.69 8.62 -9.48
N LYS A 371 -12.18 8.16 -8.33
CA LYS A 371 -11.15 7.11 -8.29
C LYS A 371 -11.72 5.73 -8.65
N ARG A 372 -12.91 5.39 -8.17
CA ARG A 372 -13.53 4.07 -8.23
C ARG A 372 -15.06 4.18 -8.28
N PRO A 373 -15.65 4.35 -9.47
CA PRO A 373 -17.11 4.37 -9.63
C PRO A 373 -17.74 3.08 -9.11
N HIS A 374 -18.73 3.21 -8.22
CA HIS A 374 -19.40 2.04 -7.62
C HIS A 374 -20.88 2.32 -7.28
N PRO A 375 -21.82 1.39 -7.55
CA PRO A 375 -23.25 1.59 -7.25
C PRO A 375 -23.55 1.92 -5.78
N HIS A 376 -22.81 1.32 -4.84
CA HIS A 376 -22.93 1.61 -3.40
C HIS A 376 -22.69 3.09 -3.06
N LEU A 377 -21.80 3.80 -3.78
CA LEU A 377 -21.63 5.24 -3.57
C LEU A 377 -22.85 6.01 -4.04
N ILE A 378 -23.44 5.64 -5.17
CA ILE A 378 -24.66 6.27 -5.69
C ILE A 378 -25.83 6.10 -4.72
N GLU A 379 -26.00 4.90 -4.17
CA GLU A 379 -26.98 4.64 -3.11
C GLU A 379 -26.74 5.54 -1.89
N LEU A 380 -25.50 5.61 -1.42
CA LEU A 380 -25.14 6.41 -0.25
C LEU A 380 -25.30 7.94 -0.50
N MET A 381 -24.97 8.43 -1.70
CA MET A 381 -25.23 9.80 -2.14
C MET A 381 -26.74 10.09 -2.19
N SER A 382 -27.56 9.10 -2.57
CA SER A 382 -29.02 9.25 -2.62
C SER A 382 -29.62 9.36 -1.21
N VAL A 383 -29.08 8.60 -0.26
CA VAL A 383 -29.41 8.73 1.16
C VAL A 383 -29.01 10.10 1.71
N LEU A 384 -27.83 10.60 1.34
CA LEU A 384 -27.37 11.91 1.77
C LEU A 384 -28.30 13.04 1.29
N LEU A 385 -28.67 13.00 0.01
CA LEU A 385 -29.59 13.98 -0.61
C LEU A 385 -31.01 13.93 -0.04
N SER A 386 -31.42 12.83 0.60
CA SER A 386 -32.73 12.73 1.25
C SER A 386 -32.74 13.30 2.67
N LYS A 387 -31.58 13.63 3.26
CA LYS A 387 -31.49 14.20 4.60
C LYS A 387 -31.82 15.70 4.60
N PRO A 388 -32.63 16.18 5.55
CA PRO A 388 -33.10 17.57 5.58
C PRO A 388 -31.98 18.61 5.77
N ASN A 389 -30.90 18.24 6.47
CA ASN A 389 -29.77 19.14 6.73
C ASN A 389 -28.90 19.44 5.49
N VAL A 390 -28.99 18.62 4.44
CA VAL A 390 -28.16 18.77 3.22
C VAL A 390 -28.88 19.57 2.12
N GLN A 391 -30.21 19.71 2.22
CA GLN A 391 -31.01 20.47 1.25
C GLN A 391 -31.10 21.98 1.58
N THR A 392 -30.58 22.41 2.74
CA THR A 392 -30.76 23.77 3.27
C THR A 392 -29.44 24.52 3.50
N SER A 393 -28.32 23.97 3.02
CA SER A 393 -26.96 24.54 3.10
C SER A 393 -26.39 24.81 1.72
#